data_AF-B4F594-F1
#
_entry.id   AF-B4F594-F1
#
_cell.length_a   1.000
_cell.length_b   1.000
_cell.length_c   1.000
_cell.angle_alpha   90.00
_cell.angle_beta   90.00
_cell.angle_gamma   90.00
#
_symmetry.space_group_name_H-M   'P 1'
#
loop_
_entity.id
_entity.type
_entity.pdbx_description
1 polymer ?
#
loop_
_entity_poly.entity_id
_entity_poly.type
_entity_poly.pdbx_seq_one_letter_code
_entity_poly.pdbx_strand_id
1 'polypeptide(L)'
;MTSSRQNLHKICRYRLRGNCRFDDLCRYSHDVLQNDNLRPQISNNTDEVVGHANRYSRPMTGANATEEMKLSFAIAKSQDKMCGICLETVVKKRGRECRFGILPKCKHIFCLTCIRRWRQAEYIEDNVKRGCPECRVFSEFVCPSAYWVDTKEEKDKL
;
A
#
# COMPACT_ATOMS: atom_id res chain seq x y z
N MET A 1 -0.51 -23.09 39.72
CA MET A 1 -1.33 -21.88 39.45
C MET A 1 -0.69 -21.16 38.27
N THR A 2 -0.89 -21.70 37.06
CA THR A 2 -1.76 -21.16 35.99
C THR A 2 -1.17 -19.95 35.26
N SER A 3 -0.68 -20.17 34.03
CA SER A 3 -1.17 -19.38 32.89
C SER A 3 -0.83 -20.05 31.56
N SER A 4 -1.75 -20.90 31.10
CA SER A 4 -1.85 -21.30 29.70
C SER A 4 -1.99 -20.06 28.82
N ARG A 5 -0.97 -19.73 28.01
CA ARG A 5 -1.15 -18.78 26.91
C ARG A 5 -1.66 -19.55 25.70
N GLN A 6 -2.96 -19.38 25.50
CA GLN A 6 -3.79 -20.08 24.54
C GLN A 6 -3.25 -19.95 23.10
N ASN A 7 -3.26 -21.11 22.47
CA ASN A 7 -3.02 -21.42 21.08
C ASN A 7 -3.79 -20.49 20.14
N LEU A 8 -3.11 -19.64 19.38
CA LEU A 8 -3.71 -19.00 18.21
C LEU A 8 -3.27 -19.80 16.99
N HIS A 9 -4.02 -20.87 16.72
CA HIS A 9 -3.88 -21.86 15.65
C HIS A 9 -3.98 -21.20 14.23
N LYS A 10 -3.05 -20.33 13.87
CA LYS A 10 -2.97 -19.68 12.55
C LYS A 10 -1.89 -20.38 11.75
N ILE A 11 -2.32 -21.08 10.70
CA ILE A 11 -1.44 -21.74 9.73
C ILE A 11 -0.55 -20.68 9.06
N CYS A 12 0.73 -21.01 8.88
CA CYS A 12 1.67 -20.14 8.20
C CYS A 12 1.31 -19.97 6.72
N ARG A 13 0.87 -18.76 6.34
CA ARG A 13 0.58 -18.43 4.93
C ARG A 13 1.79 -18.57 4.01
N TYR A 14 3.00 -18.45 4.53
CA TYR A 14 4.23 -18.64 3.76
C TYR A 14 4.54 -20.13 3.56
N ARG A 15 4.23 -21.00 4.53
CA ARG A 15 4.35 -22.46 4.39
C ARG A 15 3.34 -23.03 3.39
N LEU A 16 2.09 -22.56 3.45
CA LEU A 16 1.06 -22.91 2.46
C LEU A 16 1.43 -22.55 1.02
N ARG A 17 2.35 -21.59 0.84
CA ARG A 17 2.85 -21.18 -0.48
C ARG A 17 4.20 -21.80 -0.85
N GLY A 18 4.82 -22.60 0.03
CA GLY A 18 6.14 -23.19 -0.19
C GLY A 18 7.33 -22.22 0.00
N ASN A 19 7.11 -21.02 0.54
CA ASN A 19 8.11 -19.94 0.61
C ASN A 19 8.42 -19.50 2.05
N CYS A 20 8.18 -20.34 3.06
CA CYS A 20 8.56 -20.01 4.44
C CYS A 20 10.06 -20.18 4.63
N ARG A 21 10.77 -19.10 4.97
CA ARG A 21 12.23 -19.11 5.22
C ARG A 21 12.61 -19.46 6.66
N PHE A 22 11.63 -19.62 7.54
CA PHE A 22 11.83 -19.77 8.98
C PHE A 22 11.60 -21.19 9.48
N ASP A 23 11.28 -22.14 8.60
CA ASP A 23 10.98 -23.56 8.88
C ASP A 23 10.41 -23.79 10.30
N ASP A 24 11.12 -24.50 11.18
CA ASP A 24 10.68 -24.85 12.55
C ASP A 24 10.75 -23.67 13.55
N LEU A 25 11.42 -22.57 13.18
CA LEU A 25 11.46 -21.33 13.95
C LEU A 25 10.28 -20.40 13.60
N CYS A 26 9.37 -20.82 12.72
CA CYS A 26 8.21 -20.03 12.37
C CYS A 26 7.24 -19.96 13.54
N ARG A 27 6.82 -18.74 13.91
CA ARG A 27 5.79 -18.49 14.94
C ARG A 27 4.39 -19.04 14.57
N TYR A 28 4.21 -19.56 13.35
CA TYR A 28 2.94 -20.04 12.82
C TYR A 28 3.03 -21.54 12.51
N SER A 29 1.91 -22.27 12.64
CA SER A 29 1.90 -23.73 12.43
C SER A 29 2.20 -24.10 10.97
N HIS A 30 3.10 -25.08 10.80
CA HIS A 30 3.46 -25.70 9.52
C HIS A 30 2.83 -27.09 9.33
N ASP A 31 2.08 -27.57 10.33
CA ASP A 31 1.47 -28.89 10.35
C ASP A 31 0.11 -28.84 9.64
N VAL A 32 0.14 -29.01 8.33
CA VAL A 32 -1.07 -29.34 7.60
C VAL A 32 -1.27 -30.84 7.79
N LEU A 33 -2.21 -31.24 8.65
CA LEU A 33 -2.71 -32.61 8.65
C LEU A 33 -3.24 -32.90 7.24
N GLN A 34 -2.47 -33.68 6.48
CA GLN A 34 -2.89 -34.27 5.23
C GLN A 34 -4.04 -35.22 5.56
N ASN A 35 -5.26 -34.84 5.16
CA ASN A 35 -6.23 -35.86 4.83
C ASN A 35 -5.74 -36.46 3.51
N ASP A 36 -4.99 -37.55 3.61
CA ASP A 36 -4.70 -38.45 2.52
C ASP A 36 -6.03 -38.89 1.92
N ASN A 37 -6.32 -38.47 0.69
CA ASN A 37 -7.06 -39.21 -0.34
C ASN A 37 -7.29 -38.25 -1.53
N LEU A 38 -6.83 -38.67 -2.72
CA LEU A 38 -6.83 -37.96 -4.02
C LEU A 38 -5.57 -37.13 -4.32
N ARG A 39 -4.41 -37.79 -4.41
CA ARG A 39 -3.27 -37.28 -5.21
C ARG A 39 -3.17 -38.07 -6.51
N PRO A 40 -3.54 -37.51 -7.67
CA PRO A 40 -3.09 -38.07 -8.94
C PRO A 40 -1.58 -37.91 -9.03
N GLN A 41 -0.88 -39.03 -9.18
CA GLN A 41 0.55 -39.06 -9.48
C GLN A 41 0.72 -38.53 -10.90
N ILE A 42 1.30 -37.34 -11.07
CA ILE A 42 1.80 -36.91 -12.38
C ILE A 42 3.32 -36.97 -12.32
N SER A 43 3.82 -37.99 -13.01
CA SER A 43 5.22 -38.23 -13.34
C SER A 43 5.80 -37.07 -14.15
N ASN A 44 7.00 -36.64 -13.79
CA ASN A 44 7.80 -35.70 -14.58
C ASN A 44 8.19 -36.35 -15.90
N ASN A 45 7.77 -35.79 -17.03
CA ASN A 45 8.54 -35.82 -18.28
C ASN A 45 8.07 -34.77 -19.28
N THR A 46 9.07 -34.08 -19.84
CA THR A 46 9.15 -33.35 -21.12
C THR A 46 8.26 -32.13 -21.40
N ASP A 47 8.95 -30.98 -21.54
CA ASP A 47 8.72 -29.88 -22.49
C ASP A 47 7.29 -29.49 -22.85
N GLU A 48 6.64 -28.65 -22.04
CA GLU A 48 5.58 -27.76 -22.53
C GLU A 48 5.61 -26.39 -21.83
N VAL A 49 5.58 -25.34 -22.65
CA VAL A 49 5.54 -23.93 -22.29
C VAL A 49 4.20 -23.61 -21.62
N VAL A 50 4.15 -23.55 -20.28
CA VAL A 50 2.95 -23.10 -19.56
C VAL A 50 3.25 -21.83 -18.77
N GLY A 51 2.69 -20.73 -19.26
CA GLY A 51 2.78 -19.41 -18.67
C GLY A 51 2.38 -19.42 -17.19
N HIS A 52 3.20 -18.77 -16.37
CA HIS A 52 2.90 -18.53 -14.97
C HIS A 52 1.68 -17.60 -14.87
N ALA A 53 0.48 -18.19 -14.82
CA ALA A 53 -0.76 -17.47 -14.60
C ALA A 53 -0.69 -16.77 -13.24
N ASN A 54 -0.48 -15.45 -13.30
CA ASN A 54 -0.47 -14.56 -12.17
C ASN A 54 -1.80 -14.69 -11.42
N ARG A 55 -1.78 -15.04 -10.12
CA ARG A 55 -2.96 -15.21 -9.24
C ARG A 55 -3.71 -13.89 -8.92
N TYR A 56 -3.59 -12.90 -9.80
CA TYR A 56 -4.31 -11.62 -9.78
C TYR A 56 -5.35 -11.49 -10.89
N SER A 57 -5.60 -12.53 -11.70
CA SER A 57 -6.68 -12.51 -12.69
C SER A 57 -8.04 -12.74 -12.02
N ARG A 58 -8.51 -11.73 -11.29
CA ARG A 58 -9.92 -11.60 -10.91
C ARG A 58 -10.68 -11.25 -12.19
N PRO A 59 -11.69 -12.04 -12.62
CA PRO A 59 -12.39 -11.77 -13.87
C PRO A 59 -13.00 -10.36 -13.83
N MET A 60 -12.64 -9.54 -14.81
CA MET A 60 -13.14 -8.18 -14.99
C MET A 60 -14.65 -8.23 -15.28
N THR A 61 -15.49 -8.01 -14.27
CA THR A 61 -16.87 -7.61 -14.52
C THR A 61 -16.87 -6.17 -15.01
N GLY A 62 -17.82 -5.80 -15.88
CA GLY A 62 -17.84 -4.47 -16.54
C GLY A 62 -17.79 -3.28 -15.58
N ALA A 63 -18.28 -3.41 -14.35
CA ALA A 63 -18.19 -2.39 -13.31
C ALA A 63 -16.75 -2.16 -12.79
N ASN A 64 -15.99 -3.24 -12.54
CA ASN A 64 -14.62 -3.16 -12.01
C ASN A 64 -13.64 -2.60 -13.06
N ALA A 65 -13.88 -2.87 -14.34
CA ALA A 65 -13.07 -2.35 -15.44
C ALA A 65 -13.05 -0.81 -15.46
N THR A 66 -14.19 -0.17 -15.18
CA THR A 66 -14.29 1.29 -15.21
C THR A 66 -13.57 1.96 -14.03
N GLU A 67 -13.61 1.37 -12.84
CA GLU A 67 -12.92 1.91 -11.65
C GLU A 67 -11.40 1.74 -11.76
N GLU A 68 -10.93 0.59 -12.27
CA GLU A 68 -9.49 0.38 -12.53
C GLU A 68 -8.98 1.34 -13.62
N MET A 69 -9.81 1.62 -14.64
CA MET A 69 -9.50 2.61 -15.66
C MET A 69 -9.41 4.03 -15.08
N LYS A 70 -10.33 4.42 -14.19
CA LYS A 70 -10.26 5.73 -13.49
C LYS A 70 -9.02 5.84 -12.61
N LEU A 71 -8.69 4.78 -11.87
CA LEU A 71 -7.52 4.76 -11.00
C LEU A 71 -6.21 4.87 -11.80
N SER A 72 -6.10 4.12 -12.90
CA SER A 72 -4.91 4.21 -13.77
C SER A 72 -4.75 5.61 -14.36
N PHE A 73 -5.84 6.26 -14.77
CA PHE A 73 -5.82 7.65 -15.23
C PHE A 73 -5.39 8.63 -14.12
N ALA A 74 -5.89 8.46 -12.89
CA ALA A 74 -5.50 9.30 -11.75
C ALA A 74 -4.01 9.15 -11.41
N ILE A 75 -3.50 7.90 -11.44
CA ILE A 75 -2.07 7.62 -11.25
C ILE A 75 -1.25 8.28 -12.36
N ALA A 76 -1.62 8.09 -13.62
CA ALA A 76 -0.94 8.69 -14.77
C ALA A 76 -0.87 10.22 -14.65
N LYS A 77 -1.98 10.87 -14.30
CA LYS A 77 -2.06 12.32 -14.07
C LYS A 77 -1.16 12.80 -12.92
N SER A 78 -0.85 11.93 -11.97
CA SER A 78 -0.01 12.24 -10.81
C SER A 78 1.50 12.01 -11.02
N GLN A 79 1.91 11.42 -12.15
CA GLN A 79 3.29 10.98 -12.38
C GLN A 79 4.32 12.11 -12.31
N ASP A 80 3.95 13.32 -12.76
CA ASP A 80 4.88 14.46 -12.84
C ASP A 80 4.75 15.45 -11.68
N LYS A 81 4.04 15.07 -10.61
CA LYS A 81 3.80 15.95 -9.47
C LYS A 81 5.00 15.95 -8.51
N MET A 82 5.64 17.12 -8.41
CA MET A 82 6.82 17.35 -7.56
C MET A 82 6.42 17.91 -6.20
N CYS A 83 7.16 17.52 -5.17
CA CYS A 83 6.95 18.03 -3.82
C CYS A 83 7.57 19.43 -3.65
N GLY A 84 6.81 20.40 -3.13
CA GLY A 84 7.31 21.76 -2.87
C GLY A 84 8.36 21.90 -1.74
N ILE A 85 8.64 20.83 -0.98
CA ILE A 85 9.64 20.84 0.11
C ILE A 85 10.95 20.22 -0.36
N CYS A 86 10.91 18.98 -0.89
CA CYS A 86 12.12 18.26 -1.30
C CYS A 86 12.42 18.37 -2.80
N LEU A 87 11.51 18.97 -3.58
CA LEU A 87 11.62 19.16 -5.03
C LEU A 87 11.74 17.87 -5.85
N GLU A 88 11.51 16.70 -5.23
CA GLU A 88 11.49 15.41 -5.90
C GLU A 88 10.07 15.06 -6.39
N THR A 89 10.00 14.32 -7.51
CA THR A 89 8.75 13.72 -7.99
C THR A 89 8.26 12.64 -7.01
N VAL A 90 7.07 12.83 -6.44
CA VAL A 90 6.56 11.95 -5.36
C VAL A 90 6.40 10.51 -5.84
N VAL A 91 5.82 10.30 -7.03
CA VAL A 91 5.57 8.94 -7.58
C VAL A 91 6.85 8.17 -7.87
N LYS A 92 7.95 8.87 -8.18
CA LYS A 92 9.26 8.23 -8.47
C LYS A 92 9.98 7.72 -7.22
N LYS A 93 9.53 8.12 -6.02
CA LYS A 93 10.12 7.67 -4.75
C LYS A 93 9.83 6.18 -4.52
N ARG A 94 10.63 5.53 -3.67
CA ARG A 94 10.48 4.10 -3.36
C ARG A 94 9.68 3.86 -2.08
N GLY A 95 8.92 2.77 -2.05
CA GLY A 95 8.29 2.26 -0.83
C GLY A 95 7.18 3.16 -0.28
N ARG A 96 7.29 3.58 0.99
CA ARG A 96 6.25 4.37 1.68
C ARG A 96 6.30 5.86 1.38
N GLU A 97 7.35 6.31 0.68
CA GLU A 97 7.56 7.71 0.35
C GLU A 97 6.85 8.12 -0.94
N CYS A 98 6.40 7.16 -1.76
CA CYS A 98 5.64 7.42 -2.99
C CYS A 98 4.18 7.84 -2.76
N ARG A 99 3.90 8.42 -1.60
CA ARG A 99 2.57 8.89 -1.21
C ARG A 99 2.53 10.40 -1.12
N PHE A 100 1.43 10.95 -1.57
CA PHE A 100 1.10 12.35 -1.44
C PHE A 100 0.57 12.63 -0.04
N GLY A 101 1.00 13.74 0.54
CA GLY A 101 0.40 14.33 1.72
C GLY A 101 -0.47 15.50 1.28
N ILE A 102 -1.77 15.27 1.14
CA ILE A 102 -2.73 16.23 0.60
C ILE A 102 -3.31 17.04 1.75
N LEU A 103 -3.35 18.36 1.59
CA LEU A 103 -4.08 19.26 2.48
C LEU A 103 -5.45 19.59 1.84
N PRO A 104 -6.57 19.46 2.56
CA PRO A 104 -7.92 19.71 2.03
C PRO A 104 -8.14 21.15 1.57
N LYS A 105 -7.51 22.12 2.26
CA LYS A 105 -7.76 23.56 2.03
C LYS A 105 -6.81 24.23 1.03
N CYS A 106 -5.89 23.49 0.40
CA CYS A 106 -4.98 24.06 -0.61
C CYS A 106 -4.61 23.06 -1.70
N LYS A 107 -3.95 23.54 -2.76
CA LYS A 107 -3.53 22.73 -3.93
C LYS A 107 -2.03 22.45 -4.01
N HIS A 108 -1.29 22.77 -2.95
CA HIS A 108 0.17 22.56 -2.90
C HIS A 108 0.51 21.08 -2.70
N ILE A 109 1.55 20.64 -3.39
CA ILE A 109 1.90 19.23 -3.53
C ILE A 109 3.03 18.91 -2.56
N PHE A 110 2.80 17.95 -1.66
CA PHE A 110 3.84 17.47 -0.76
C PHE A 110 3.94 15.96 -0.76
N CYS A 111 5.17 15.46 -0.56
CA CYS A 111 5.39 14.07 -0.22
C CYS A 111 4.94 13.84 1.23
N LEU A 112 4.36 12.67 1.53
CA LEU A 112 3.81 12.36 2.85
C LEU A 112 4.87 12.45 3.96
N THR A 113 6.11 12.06 3.68
CA THR A 113 7.22 12.17 4.65
C THR A 113 7.60 13.63 4.91
N CYS A 114 7.61 14.46 3.88
CA CYS A 114 7.95 15.88 3.93
C CYS A 114 6.98 16.66 4.82
N ILE A 115 5.68 16.53 4.56
CA ILE A 115 4.66 17.28 5.32
C ILE A 115 4.51 16.79 6.76
N ARG A 116 4.83 15.51 7.03
CA ARG A 116 4.91 14.99 8.40
C ARG A 116 6.06 15.62 9.18
N ARG A 117 7.25 15.70 8.57
CA ARG A 117 8.41 16.39 9.18
C ARG A 117 8.11 17.86 9.46
N TRP A 118 7.46 18.56 8.52
CA TRP A 118 6.99 19.94 8.73
C TRP A 118 6.10 20.07 9.96
N ARG A 119 5.10 19.20 10.10
CA ARG A 119 4.18 19.20 11.25
C ARG A 119 4.82 18.81 12.58
N GLN A 120 5.93 18.07 12.54
CA GLN A 120 6.67 17.59 13.71
C GLN A 120 7.80 18.53 14.15
N ALA A 121 8.14 19.55 13.36
CA ALA A 121 9.25 20.45 13.65
C ALA A 121 8.98 21.25 14.94
N GLU A 122 9.68 20.95 16.03
CA GLU A 122 9.39 21.55 17.34
C GLU A 122 9.64 23.07 17.39
N TYR A 123 10.62 23.56 16.63
CA TYR A 123 11.06 24.96 16.60
C TYR A 123 10.13 25.92 15.83
N ILE A 124 9.10 25.39 15.16
CA ILE A 124 8.12 26.20 14.43
C ILE A 124 6.94 26.48 15.38
N GLU A 125 6.18 27.55 15.17
CA GLU A 125 4.91 27.73 15.89
C GLU A 125 3.84 26.76 15.38
N ASP A 126 2.98 26.25 16.28
CA ASP A 126 1.97 25.25 15.92
C ASP A 126 0.97 25.73 14.86
N ASN A 127 0.65 27.02 14.85
CA ASN A 127 -0.21 27.63 13.83
C ASN A 127 0.42 27.53 12.43
N VAL A 128 1.75 27.63 12.34
CA VAL A 128 2.52 27.54 11.10
C VAL A 128 2.72 26.06 10.70
N LYS A 129 2.99 25.17 11.66
CA LYS A 129 3.10 23.71 11.43
C LYS A 129 1.82 23.11 10.85
N ARG A 130 0.66 23.55 11.36
CA ARG A 130 -0.67 23.11 10.86
C ARG A 130 -1.07 23.80 9.55
N GLY A 131 -0.29 24.77 9.08
CA GLY A 131 -0.44 25.43 7.79
C GLY A 131 0.29 24.73 6.65
N CYS A 132 -0.11 25.06 5.42
CA CYS A 132 0.65 24.73 4.23
C CYS A 132 2.01 25.46 4.23
N PRO A 133 3.13 24.79 3.93
CA PRO A 133 4.45 25.44 3.81
C PRO A 133 4.51 26.58 2.80
N GLU A 134 3.71 26.53 1.72
CA GLU A 134 3.74 27.50 0.63
C GLU A 134 2.76 28.66 0.85
N CYS A 135 1.49 28.37 1.12
CA CYS A 135 0.46 29.42 1.25
C CYS A 135 0.00 29.70 2.68
N ARG A 136 0.52 28.97 3.67
CA ARG A 136 0.16 29.09 5.11
C ARG A 136 -1.31 28.86 5.44
N VAL A 137 -2.12 28.42 4.49
CA VAL A 137 -3.52 28.05 4.75
C VAL A 137 -3.55 26.91 5.76
N PHE A 138 -4.27 27.14 6.86
CA PHE A 138 -4.43 26.20 7.96
C PHE A 138 -5.21 24.95 7.54
N SER A 139 -4.75 23.78 7.98
CA SER A 139 -5.36 22.49 7.69
C SER A 139 -5.23 21.59 8.92
N GLU A 140 -6.35 21.10 9.45
CA GLU A 140 -6.31 20.28 10.69
C GLU A 140 -5.58 18.95 10.48
N PHE A 141 -5.80 18.30 9.33
CA PHE A 141 -5.26 16.97 9.03
C PHE A 141 -4.57 16.92 7.66
N VAL A 142 -3.76 15.89 7.46
CA VAL A 142 -3.14 15.55 6.17
C VAL A 142 -3.74 14.24 5.68
N CYS A 143 -4.28 14.21 4.46
CA CYS A 143 -4.75 12.99 3.83
C CYS A 143 -3.60 12.30 3.08
N PRO A 144 -3.19 11.07 3.48
CA PRO A 144 -2.24 10.28 2.72
C PRO A 144 -2.94 9.65 1.50
N SER A 145 -2.41 9.86 0.30
CA SER A 145 -2.93 9.24 -0.93
C SER A 145 -1.80 8.65 -1.78
N ALA A 146 -2.11 7.63 -2.59
CA ALA A 146 -1.17 7.05 -3.55
C ALA A 146 -1.07 7.85 -4.86
N TYR A 147 -2.09 8.66 -5.18
CA TYR A 147 -2.13 9.52 -6.36
C TYR A 147 -2.55 10.94 -5.97
N TRP A 148 -2.24 11.90 -6.84
CA TRP A 148 -2.55 13.31 -6.61
C TRP A 148 -3.96 13.66 -7.10
N VAL A 149 -4.70 14.40 -6.27
CA VAL A 149 -6.01 14.98 -6.63
C VAL A 149 -5.98 16.50 -6.47
N ASP A 150 -6.57 17.20 -7.42
CA ASP A 150 -6.61 18.68 -7.42
C ASP A 150 -8.00 19.23 -7.08
N THR A 151 -9.07 18.53 -7.47
CA THR A 151 -10.43 19.01 -7.27
C THR A 151 -10.86 18.87 -5.82
N LYS A 152 -11.67 19.82 -5.35
CA LYS A 152 -12.17 19.82 -3.98
C LYS A 152 -13.07 18.61 -3.72
N GLU A 153 -13.91 18.24 -4.69
CA GLU A 153 -14.78 17.06 -4.58
C GLU A 153 -13.99 15.75 -4.48
N GLU A 154 -12.85 15.62 -5.15
CA GLU A 154 -12.00 14.42 -5.04
C GLU A 154 -11.27 14.37 -3.68
N LYS A 155 -10.91 15.53 -3.14
CA LYS A 155 -10.29 15.63 -1.81
C LYS A 155 -11.24 15.26 -0.69
N ASP A 156 -12.52 15.61 -0.81
CA ASP A 156 -13.55 15.26 0.17
C ASP A 156 -13.89 13.76 0.16
N LYS A 157 -13.53 13.03 -0.92
CA LYS A 157 -13.75 11.58 -1.07
C LYS A 157 -12.57 10.71 -0.59
N LEU A 158 -11.45 11.32 -0.21
CA LEU A 158 -10.22 10.63 0.27
C LEU A 158 -10.23 10.41 1.78
#